data_AF-A0A3R7A2M4-F1
#
_entry.id   AF-A0A3R7A2M4-F1
#
_cell.length_a   1.000
_cell.length_b   1.000
_cell.length_c   1.000
_cell.angle_alpha   90.00
_cell.angle_beta   90.00
_cell.angle_gamma   90.00
#
_symmetry.space_group_name_H-M   'P 1'
#
loop_
_entity.id
_entity.type
_entity.pdbx_description
1 polymer ?
#
loop_
_entity_poly.entity_id
_entity_poly.type
_entity_poly.pdbx_seq_one_letter_code
_entity_poly.pdbx_strand_id
1 'polypeptide(L)'
;MSGLLLNAAACAAIAMSAFAFVWTLHKQEYKDTNLPSLWALILFWATIALAFLFVCVRVIAAFYGYTGVDRICYYLASIPLAFLPVSLVFFIVYVVTGDKRASLAMSLIFSAFGIVYLWFLFTSEIAGPEVTYWATIFSIDSDAAITVYLSGLFIVPTAMVIALLGIILARKISKRHRYRIALTLVAISIVFDFILVDAIAIWDVMQVVSRIFILIGVVLAFLAYHPPDTLQDRLGIREIHDEIEVIDG
;
A
#
# COMPACT_ATOMS: atom_id res chain seq x y z
N MET A 1 0.03 10.35 26.94
CA MET A 1 0.50 9.11 26.27
C MET A 1 -0.63 8.28 25.64
N SER A 2 -1.91 8.66 25.77
CA SER A 2 -3.01 8.01 25.04
C SER A 2 -2.89 8.18 23.51
N GLY A 3 -2.20 9.22 23.04
CA GLY A 3 -1.92 9.45 21.61
C GLY A 3 -1.13 8.31 20.96
N LEU A 4 -0.05 7.83 21.57
CA LEU A 4 0.72 6.67 21.09
C LEU A 4 -0.14 5.39 21.03
N LEU A 5 -1.03 5.16 21.99
CA LEU A 5 -1.93 4.00 21.95
C LEU A 5 -2.94 4.08 20.81
N LEU A 6 -3.51 5.27 20.56
CA LEU A 6 -4.38 5.48 19.39
C LEU A 6 -3.60 5.25 18.09
N ASN A 7 -2.37 5.72 18.02
CA ASN A 7 -1.50 5.52 16.87
C ASN A 7 -1.17 4.03 16.64
N ALA A 8 -0.83 3.29 17.70
CA ALA A 8 -0.64 1.85 17.65
C ALA A 8 -1.91 1.12 17.18
N ALA A 9 -3.09 1.52 17.67
CA ALA A 9 -4.36 0.96 17.24
C ALA A 9 -4.62 1.21 15.74
N ALA A 10 -4.29 2.40 15.23
CA ALA A 10 -4.38 2.70 13.80
C ALA A 10 -3.43 1.82 12.98
N CYS A 11 -2.17 1.66 13.40
CA CYS A 11 -1.22 0.76 12.75
C CYS A 11 -1.69 -0.70 12.74
N ALA A 12 -2.22 -1.18 13.87
CA ALA A 12 -2.78 -2.51 13.97
C ALA A 12 -3.99 -2.69 13.03
N ALA A 13 -4.88 -1.70 12.97
CA ALA A 13 -6.02 -1.73 12.07
C ALA A 13 -5.59 -1.79 10.60
N ILE A 14 -4.58 -1.01 10.19
CA ILE A 14 -4.00 -1.06 8.84
C ILE A 14 -3.44 -2.46 8.57
N ALA A 15 -2.58 -2.98 9.45
CA ALA A 15 -1.93 -4.27 9.27
C ALA A 15 -2.94 -5.42 9.15
N MET A 16 -3.91 -5.48 10.06
CA MET A 16 -4.95 -6.52 10.06
C MET A 16 -5.88 -6.40 8.86
N SER A 17 -6.30 -5.19 8.49
CA SER A 17 -7.20 -4.98 7.35
C SER A 17 -6.52 -5.29 6.02
N ALA A 18 -5.25 -4.88 5.85
CA ALA A 18 -4.46 -5.22 4.68
C ALA A 18 -4.24 -6.73 4.58
N PHE A 19 -3.93 -7.40 5.70
CA PHE A 19 -3.79 -8.85 5.75
C PHE A 19 -5.10 -9.58 5.42
N ALA A 20 -6.23 -9.13 5.99
CA ALA A 20 -7.54 -9.68 5.67
C ALA A 20 -7.86 -9.52 4.18
N PHE A 21 -7.52 -8.38 3.58
CA PHE A 21 -7.71 -8.16 2.16
C PHE A 21 -6.84 -9.08 1.30
N VAL A 22 -5.56 -9.26 1.64
CA VAL A 22 -4.66 -10.25 1.00
C VAL A 22 -5.29 -11.64 1.03
N TRP A 23 -5.84 -12.06 2.17
CA TRP A 23 -6.50 -13.34 2.33
C TRP A 23 -7.74 -13.48 1.43
N THR A 24 -8.56 -12.42 1.32
CA THR A 24 -9.72 -12.44 0.41
C THR A 24 -9.33 -12.53 -1.06
N LEU A 25 -8.25 -11.85 -1.46
CA LEU A 25 -7.76 -11.88 -2.83
C LEU A 25 -7.21 -13.26 -3.21
N HIS A 26 -6.53 -13.93 -2.27
CA HIS A 26 -5.93 -15.24 -2.51
C HIS A 26 -6.98 -16.35 -2.69
N LYS A 27 -8.15 -16.22 -2.05
CA LYS A 27 -9.23 -17.23 -2.12
C LYS A 27 -10.08 -17.17 -3.39
N GLN A 28 -9.93 -16.15 -4.24
CA GLN A 28 -10.76 -16.00 -5.42
C GLN A 28 -10.25 -16.87 -6.58
N GLU A 29 -11.15 -17.68 -7.17
CA GLU A 29 -10.87 -18.43 -8.40
C GLU A 29 -10.83 -17.49 -9.62
N TYR A 30 -9.71 -17.48 -10.34
CA TYR A 30 -9.52 -16.63 -11.52
C TYR A 30 -9.03 -17.41 -12.73
N LYS A 31 -9.42 -16.94 -13.93
CA LYS A 31 -8.85 -17.42 -15.20
C LYS A 31 -7.35 -17.10 -15.28
N ASP A 32 -6.56 -18.08 -15.76
CA ASP A 32 -5.08 -18.06 -15.78
C ASP A 32 -4.45 -16.79 -16.38
N THR A 33 -5.15 -16.09 -17.28
CA THR A 33 -4.63 -14.91 -17.98
C THR A 33 -4.42 -13.69 -17.07
N ASN A 34 -5.15 -13.58 -15.96
CA ASN A 34 -5.04 -12.45 -15.02
C ASN A 34 -4.25 -12.79 -13.74
N LEU A 35 -3.69 -14.00 -13.66
CA LEU A 35 -3.00 -14.48 -12.47
C LEU A 35 -1.78 -13.60 -12.08
N PRO A 36 -0.92 -13.12 -13.02
CA PRO A 36 0.28 -12.37 -12.65
C PRO A 36 -0.01 -11.00 -12.01
N SER A 37 -1.01 -10.25 -12.52
CA SER A 37 -1.39 -8.96 -11.94
C SER A 37 -2.07 -9.12 -10.58
N LEU A 38 -2.86 -10.17 -10.39
CA LEU A 38 -3.45 -10.47 -9.08
C LEU A 38 -2.37 -10.77 -8.05
N TRP A 39 -1.38 -11.60 -8.38
CA TRP A 39 -0.27 -11.89 -7.48
C TRP A 39 0.54 -10.63 -7.13
N ALA A 40 0.77 -9.75 -8.09
CA ALA A 40 1.43 -8.47 -7.82
C ALA A 40 0.60 -7.60 -6.85
N LEU A 41 -0.72 -7.57 -7.00
CA LEU A 41 -1.60 -6.86 -6.07
C LEU A 41 -1.59 -7.50 -4.67
N ILE A 42 -1.64 -8.83 -4.58
CA ILE A 42 -1.53 -9.58 -3.32
C ILE A 42 -0.21 -9.24 -2.62
N LEU A 43 0.90 -9.26 -3.36
CA LEU A 43 2.22 -8.90 -2.84
C LEU A 43 2.25 -7.46 -2.32
N PHE A 44 1.69 -6.50 -3.07
CA PHE A 44 1.60 -5.10 -2.65
C PHE A 44 0.92 -4.93 -1.28
N TRP A 45 -0.27 -5.52 -1.10
CA TRP A 45 -0.99 -5.43 0.16
C TRP A 45 -0.34 -6.24 1.29
N ALA A 46 0.32 -7.36 0.97
CA ALA A 46 1.08 -8.13 1.94
C ALA A 46 2.29 -7.34 2.47
N THR A 47 2.98 -6.61 1.58
CA THR A 47 4.08 -5.72 1.95
C THR A 47 3.61 -4.59 2.87
N ILE A 48 2.44 -4.00 2.61
CA ILE A 48 1.82 -3.01 3.50
C ILE A 48 1.51 -3.64 4.87
N ALA A 49 0.86 -4.80 4.89
CA ALA A 49 0.50 -5.47 6.14
C ALA A 49 1.75 -5.77 7.00
N LEU A 50 2.81 -6.27 6.37
CA LEU A 50 4.08 -6.56 7.04
C LEU A 50 4.78 -5.29 7.55
N ALA A 51 4.84 -4.23 6.75
CA ALA A 51 5.40 -2.95 7.16
C ALA A 51 4.67 -2.39 8.39
N PHE A 52 3.33 -2.32 8.32
CA PHE A 52 2.52 -1.76 9.40
C PHE A 52 2.47 -2.64 10.65
N LEU A 53 2.75 -3.93 10.53
CA LEU A 53 2.99 -4.79 11.69
C LEU A 53 4.22 -4.32 12.47
N PHE A 54 5.36 -4.09 11.79
CA PHE A 54 6.56 -3.57 12.44
C PHE A 54 6.37 -2.15 12.97
N VAL A 55 5.68 -1.27 12.22
CA VAL A 55 5.33 0.08 12.70
C VAL A 55 4.46 0.00 13.97
N CYS A 56 3.49 -0.92 14.03
CA CYS A 56 2.68 -1.11 15.22
C CYS A 56 3.54 -1.50 16.43
N VAL A 57 4.42 -2.50 16.27
CA VAL A 57 5.34 -2.94 17.33
C VAL A 57 6.26 -1.80 17.78
N ARG A 58 6.77 -0.98 16.86
CA ARG A 58 7.62 0.18 17.18
C ARG A 58 6.90 1.19 18.09
N VAL A 59 5.66 1.53 17.77
CA VAL A 59 4.86 2.51 18.55
C VAL A 59 4.53 1.95 19.94
N ILE A 60 4.22 0.66 20.03
CA ILE A 60 4.00 -0.01 21.32
C ILE A 60 5.30 -0.03 22.15
N ALA A 61 6.43 -0.36 21.54
CA ALA A 61 7.72 -0.36 22.22
C ALA A 61 8.07 1.03 22.77
N ALA A 62 7.83 2.08 21.98
CA ALA A 62 8.02 3.46 22.40
C ALA A 62 7.11 3.85 23.58
N PHE A 63 5.85 3.40 23.58
CA PHE A 63 4.93 3.62 24.69
C PHE A 63 5.45 3.04 26.02
N TYR A 64 6.12 1.89 25.97
CA TYR A 64 6.76 1.28 27.16
C TYR A 64 8.19 1.78 27.43
N GLY A 65 8.71 2.73 26.64
CA GLY A 65 10.07 3.27 26.80
C GLY A 65 11.18 2.37 26.25
N TYR A 66 10.87 1.32 25.49
CA TYR A 66 11.85 0.44 24.85
C TYR A 66 12.36 1.01 23.52
N THR A 67 13.10 2.11 23.57
CA THR A 67 13.60 2.85 22.39
C THR A 67 14.51 2.03 21.47
N GLY A 68 15.25 1.05 22.02
CA GLY A 68 16.06 0.11 21.22
C GLY A 68 15.20 -0.78 20.33
N VAL A 69 14.06 -1.26 20.83
CA VAL A 69 13.12 -2.08 20.06
C VAL A 69 12.40 -1.25 19.00
N ASP A 70 12.05 0.01 19.32
CA ASP A 70 11.49 0.96 18.34
C ASP A 70 12.47 1.14 17.15
N ARG A 71 13.75 1.41 17.43
CA ARG A 71 14.77 1.55 16.37
C ARG A 71 14.93 0.29 15.52
N ILE A 72 14.96 -0.91 16.11
CA ILE A 72 15.04 -2.16 15.35
C ILE A 72 13.80 -2.33 14.46
N CYS A 73 12.61 -2.08 15.01
CA CYS A 73 11.36 -2.18 14.26
C CYS A 73 11.27 -1.14 13.14
N TYR A 74 11.85 0.05 13.31
CA TYR A 74 11.99 1.04 12.25
C TYR A 74 12.77 0.47 11.07
N TYR A 75 13.97 -0.07 11.29
CA TYR A 75 14.77 -0.69 10.23
C TYR A 75 14.05 -1.89 9.58
N LEU A 76 13.37 -2.71 10.38
CA LEU A 76 12.58 -3.84 9.86
C LEU A 76 11.39 -3.40 9.02
N ALA A 77 10.74 -2.29 9.37
CA ALA A 77 9.64 -1.71 8.60
C ALA A 77 10.13 -1.06 7.29
N SER A 78 11.33 -0.47 7.28
CA SER A 78 11.90 0.15 6.07
C SER A 78 12.12 -0.84 4.94
N ILE A 79 12.41 -2.12 5.24
CA ILE A 79 12.62 -3.16 4.22
C ILE A 79 11.38 -3.36 3.35
N PRO A 80 10.20 -3.80 3.86
CA PRO A 80 9.01 -3.94 3.05
C PRO A 80 8.61 -2.62 2.38
N LEU A 81 8.73 -1.48 3.06
CA LEU A 81 8.41 -0.18 2.46
C LEU A 81 9.27 0.16 1.23
N ALA A 82 10.56 -0.19 1.24
CA ALA A 82 11.47 0.01 0.10
C ALA A 82 11.08 -0.83 -1.13
N PHE A 83 10.48 -2.00 -0.92
CA PHE A 83 10.06 -2.91 -1.99
C PHE A 83 8.59 -2.75 -2.39
N LEU A 84 7.84 -1.87 -1.73
CA LEU A 84 6.44 -1.60 -2.02
C LEU A 84 6.21 -1.12 -3.48
N PRO A 85 7.06 -0.24 -4.06
CA PRO A 85 6.99 0.12 -5.48
C PRO A 85 7.16 -1.05 -6.47
N VAL A 86 7.89 -2.10 -6.08
CA VAL A 86 8.24 -3.20 -7.00
C VAL A 86 7.00 -3.94 -7.47
N SER A 87 6.14 -4.31 -6.53
CA SER A 87 4.87 -4.99 -6.82
C SER A 87 3.89 -4.08 -7.58
N LEU A 88 3.89 -2.78 -7.25
CA LEU A 88 3.07 -1.78 -7.92
C LEU A 88 3.47 -1.57 -9.39
N VAL A 89 4.76 -1.40 -9.65
CA VAL A 89 5.30 -1.22 -11.01
C VAL A 89 5.07 -2.48 -11.84
N PHE A 90 5.27 -3.68 -11.26
CA PHE A 90 4.91 -4.93 -11.93
C PHE A 90 3.45 -4.90 -12.39
N PHE A 91 2.55 -4.61 -11.44
CA PHE A 91 1.11 -4.59 -11.68
C PHE A 91 0.75 -3.62 -12.81
N ILE A 92 1.23 -2.38 -12.75
CA ILE A 92 0.90 -1.34 -13.74
C ILE A 92 1.44 -1.71 -15.12
N VAL A 93 2.71 -2.10 -15.23
CA VAL A 93 3.32 -2.43 -16.53
C VAL A 93 2.63 -3.64 -17.15
N TYR A 94 2.25 -4.63 -16.34
CA TYR A 94 1.55 -5.80 -16.83
C TYR A 94 0.14 -5.45 -17.33
N VAL A 95 -0.59 -4.61 -16.59
CA VAL A 95 -1.93 -4.15 -17.01
C VAL A 95 -1.88 -3.33 -18.30
N VAL A 96 -0.81 -2.55 -18.51
CA VAL A 96 -0.66 -1.72 -19.72
C VAL A 96 -0.19 -2.54 -20.93
N THR A 97 0.79 -3.41 -20.76
CA THR A 97 1.48 -4.09 -21.87
C THR A 97 1.02 -5.53 -22.09
N GLY A 98 0.50 -6.20 -21.07
CA GLY A 98 0.22 -7.65 -21.06
C GLY A 98 1.48 -8.52 -21.01
N ASP A 99 2.68 -7.93 -20.99
CA ASP A 99 3.94 -8.68 -21.04
C ASP A 99 4.54 -8.87 -19.65
N LYS A 100 4.62 -10.13 -19.23
CA LYS A 100 5.25 -10.54 -17.97
C LYS A 100 6.75 -10.23 -17.94
N ARG A 101 7.46 -10.32 -19.07
CA ARG A 101 8.91 -10.08 -19.13
C ARG A 101 9.23 -8.60 -18.95
N ALA A 102 8.53 -7.72 -19.68
CA ALA A 102 8.65 -6.28 -19.49
C ALA A 102 8.33 -5.85 -18.06
N SER A 103 7.26 -6.41 -17.48
CA SER A 103 6.84 -6.13 -16.09
C SER A 103 7.90 -6.56 -15.07
N LEU A 104 8.49 -7.75 -15.26
CA LEU A 104 9.56 -8.25 -14.41
C LEU A 104 10.83 -7.38 -14.53
N ALA A 105 11.23 -7.01 -15.74
CA ALA A 105 12.39 -6.16 -15.97
C ALA A 105 12.25 -4.80 -15.27
N MET A 106 11.10 -4.14 -15.41
CA MET A 106 10.82 -2.89 -14.71
C MET A 106 10.82 -3.07 -13.19
N SER A 107 10.25 -4.15 -12.69
CA SER A 107 10.23 -4.44 -11.25
C SER A 107 11.63 -4.66 -10.69
N LEU A 108 12.52 -5.33 -11.43
CA LEU A 108 13.92 -5.52 -11.02
C LEU A 108 14.68 -4.19 -10.92
N ILE A 109 14.41 -3.24 -11.81
CA ILE A 109 14.99 -1.88 -11.72
C ILE A 109 14.56 -1.21 -10.42
N PHE A 110 13.27 -1.29 -10.07
CA PHE A 110 12.76 -0.75 -8.80
C PHE A 110 13.30 -1.50 -7.58
N SER A 111 13.52 -2.81 -7.68
CA SER A 111 14.20 -3.58 -6.63
C SER A 111 15.62 -3.08 -6.40
N ALA A 112 16.35 -2.74 -7.47
CA ALA A 112 17.68 -2.16 -7.35
C ALA A 112 17.65 -0.79 -6.65
N PHE A 113 16.70 0.08 -6.99
CA PHE A 113 16.49 1.34 -6.25
C PHE A 113 16.14 1.09 -4.78
N GLY A 114 15.33 0.08 -4.47
CA GLY A 114 15.00 -0.34 -3.10
C GLY A 114 16.24 -0.76 -2.31
N ILE A 115 17.11 -1.57 -2.92
CA ILE A 115 18.38 -2.00 -2.31
C ILE A 115 19.32 -0.80 -2.09
N VAL A 116 19.46 0.08 -3.07
CA VAL A 116 20.30 1.29 -2.96
C VAL A 116 19.78 2.21 -1.86
N TYR A 117 18.46 2.41 -1.77
CA TYR A 117 17.85 3.17 -0.67
C TYR A 117 18.17 2.55 0.69
N LEU A 118 17.97 1.24 0.86
CA LEU A 118 18.26 0.55 2.12
C LEU A 118 19.74 0.59 2.47
N TRP A 119 20.62 0.49 1.47
CA TRP A 119 22.06 0.64 1.67
C TRP A 119 22.39 2.00 2.26
N PHE A 120 21.91 3.10 1.67
CA PHE A 120 22.11 4.43 2.23
C PHE A 120 21.47 4.58 3.61
N LEU A 121 20.24 4.10 3.79
CA LEU A 121 19.54 4.17 5.07
C LEU A 121 20.30 3.46 6.21
N PHE A 122 20.89 2.29 5.96
CA PHE A 122 21.58 1.48 6.97
C PHE A 122 23.03 1.89 7.20
N THR A 123 23.64 2.57 6.24
CA THR A 123 25.02 3.09 6.36
C THR A 123 25.07 4.51 6.89
N SER A 124 23.98 5.26 6.81
CA SER A 124 23.85 6.59 7.39
C SER A 124 23.45 6.54 8.87
N GLU A 125 23.87 7.54 9.64
CA GLU A 125 23.40 7.72 11.01
C GLU A 125 21.93 8.17 11.00
N ILE A 126 21.11 7.55 11.84
CA ILE A 126 19.71 7.93 12.02
C ILE A 126 19.55 8.52 13.42
N ALA A 127 19.10 9.78 13.49
CA ALA A 127 18.78 10.42 14.75
C ALA A 127 17.37 10.00 15.22
N GLY A 128 17.22 9.72 16.52
CA GLY A 128 15.98 9.24 17.14
C GLY A 128 16.06 7.78 17.64
N PRO A 129 14.95 7.22 18.18
CA PRO A 129 13.61 7.80 18.18
C PRO A 129 13.46 8.95 19.19
N GLU A 130 12.89 10.06 18.74
CA GLU A 130 12.31 11.06 19.64
C GLU A 130 10.84 10.66 19.90
N VAL A 131 10.53 10.36 21.16
CA VAL A 131 9.18 9.95 21.57
C VAL A 131 8.35 11.18 21.90
N THR A 132 7.33 11.41 21.09
CA THR A 132 6.39 12.53 21.27
C THR A 132 5.05 12.02 21.82
N TYR A 133 4.07 12.91 21.98
CA TYR A 133 2.74 12.51 22.46
C TYR A 133 2.01 11.60 21.45
N TRP A 134 2.18 11.86 20.14
CA TRP A 134 1.46 11.16 19.08
C TRP A 134 2.26 10.06 18.39
N ALA A 135 3.57 10.20 18.24
CA ALA A 135 4.38 9.28 17.44
C ALA A 135 5.85 9.21 17.86
N THR A 136 6.63 8.38 17.17
CA THR A 136 8.10 8.39 17.26
C THR A 136 8.73 8.87 15.97
N ILE A 137 9.54 9.92 16.09
CA ILE A 137 10.16 10.62 14.97
C ILE A 137 11.59 10.11 14.81
N PHE A 138 11.93 9.77 13.58
CA PHE A 138 13.28 9.45 13.14
C PHE A 138 13.68 10.49 12.10
N SER A 139 14.89 11.03 12.23
CA SER A 139 15.47 11.92 11.22
C SER A 139 16.57 11.18 10.48
N ILE A 140 16.42 11.07 9.16
CA ILE A 140 17.39 10.43 8.27
C ILE A 140 18.41 11.49 7.86
N ASP A 141 19.67 11.34 8.30
CA ASP A 141 20.75 12.27 7.96
C ASP A 141 21.47 11.84 6.67
N SER A 142 20.68 11.69 5.59
CA SER A 142 21.18 11.19 4.31
C SER A 142 20.37 11.74 3.15
N ASP A 143 20.90 12.81 2.54
CA ASP A 143 20.33 13.40 1.33
C ASP A 143 20.21 12.37 0.20
N ALA A 144 21.17 11.44 0.11
CA ALA A 144 21.16 10.37 -0.87
C ALA A 144 19.99 9.40 -0.65
N ALA A 145 19.75 8.95 0.59
CA ALA A 145 18.63 8.07 0.90
C ALA A 145 17.28 8.75 0.59
N ILE A 146 17.11 10.00 1.04
CA ILE A 146 15.90 10.79 0.79
C ILE A 146 15.69 11.00 -0.72
N THR A 147 16.74 11.33 -1.46
CA THR A 147 16.67 11.54 -2.91
C THR A 147 16.28 10.28 -3.65
N VAL A 148 16.89 9.12 -3.34
CA VAL A 148 16.54 7.83 -3.98
C VAL A 148 15.10 7.45 -3.66
N TYR A 149 14.68 7.64 -2.42
CA TYR A 149 13.31 7.36 -2.00
C TYR A 149 12.28 8.23 -2.72
N LEU A 150 12.47 9.55 -2.74
CA LEU A 150 11.53 10.47 -3.38
C LEU A 150 11.53 10.33 -4.91
N SER A 151 12.69 10.40 -5.54
CA SER A 151 12.78 10.43 -7.01
C SER A 151 12.58 9.06 -7.64
N GLY A 152 13.29 8.04 -7.15
CA GLY A 152 13.30 6.71 -7.73
C GLY A 152 12.11 5.88 -7.28
N LEU A 153 11.86 5.82 -5.97
CA LEU A 153 10.87 4.92 -5.39
C LEU A 153 9.47 5.52 -5.31
N PHE A 154 9.30 6.84 -5.30
CA PHE A 154 7.99 7.45 -5.08
C PHE A 154 7.40 8.21 -6.28
N ILE A 155 8.11 9.18 -6.86
CA ILE A 155 7.57 10.04 -7.93
C ILE A 155 7.17 9.22 -9.16
N VAL A 156 8.02 8.28 -9.58
CA VAL A 156 7.76 7.49 -10.79
C VAL A 156 6.53 6.57 -10.63
N PRO A 157 6.39 5.73 -9.58
CA PRO A 157 5.19 4.91 -9.41
C PRO A 157 3.92 5.73 -9.25
N THR A 158 3.97 6.87 -8.57
CA THR A 158 2.81 7.77 -8.42
C THR A 158 2.34 8.28 -9.78
N ALA A 159 3.28 8.76 -10.61
CA ALA A 159 2.97 9.17 -11.98
C ALA A 159 2.37 8.01 -12.81
N MET A 160 2.87 6.79 -12.63
CA MET A 160 2.35 5.60 -13.31
C MET A 160 0.92 5.26 -12.86
N VAL A 161 0.59 5.39 -11.56
CA VAL A 161 -0.78 5.18 -11.05
C VAL A 161 -1.74 6.19 -11.65
N ILE A 162 -1.38 7.48 -11.65
CA ILE A 162 -2.19 8.56 -12.22
C ILE A 162 -2.39 8.35 -13.73
N ALA A 163 -1.33 7.99 -14.46
CA ALA A 163 -1.41 7.71 -15.88
C ALA A 163 -2.36 6.53 -16.18
N LEU A 164 -2.22 5.43 -15.44
CA LEU A 164 -3.10 4.27 -15.60
C LEU A 164 -4.55 4.60 -15.26
N LEU A 165 -4.79 5.36 -14.18
CA LEU A 165 -6.13 5.82 -13.82
C LEU A 165 -6.76 6.65 -14.94
N GLY A 166 -6.01 7.59 -15.53
CA GLY A 166 -6.45 8.37 -16.68
C GLY A 166 -6.82 7.50 -17.89
N ILE A 167 -6.00 6.50 -18.21
CA ILE A 167 -6.27 5.55 -19.31
C ILE A 167 -7.55 4.74 -19.04
N ILE A 168 -7.74 4.23 -17.82
CA ILE A 168 -8.90 3.42 -17.45
C ILE A 168 -10.20 4.24 -17.48
N LEU A 169 -10.15 5.50 -17.04
CA LEU A 169 -11.29 6.41 -17.11
C LEU A 169 -11.65 6.77 -18.56
N ALA A 170 -10.65 6.92 -19.44
CA ALA A 170 -10.86 7.23 -20.86
C ALA A 170 -11.35 6.02 -21.68
N ARG A 171 -10.95 4.79 -21.33
CA ARG A 171 -11.34 3.58 -22.06
C ARG A 171 -12.83 3.26 -21.88
N LYS A 172 -13.50 2.85 -22.96
CA LYS A 172 -14.87 2.29 -22.92
C LYS A 172 -14.82 0.86 -22.35
N ILE A 173 -15.11 0.72 -21.06
CA ILE A 173 -15.15 -0.55 -20.32
C ILE A 173 -16.51 -0.64 -19.62
N SER A 174 -16.98 -1.85 -19.31
CA SER A 174 -18.19 -2.04 -18.49
C SER A 174 -18.07 -1.32 -17.14
N LYS A 175 -19.18 -0.75 -16.66
CA LYS A 175 -19.22 0.06 -15.43
C LYS A 175 -18.63 -0.68 -14.22
N ARG A 176 -18.92 -1.99 -14.10
CA ARG A 176 -18.41 -2.87 -13.04
C ARG A 176 -16.88 -2.99 -13.04
N HIS A 177 -16.28 -3.29 -14.19
CA HIS A 177 -14.82 -3.44 -14.29
C HIS A 177 -14.11 -2.10 -14.11
N ARG A 178 -14.70 -1.02 -14.64
CA ARG A 178 -14.17 0.34 -14.43
C ARG A 178 -14.19 0.71 -12.95
N TYR A 179 -15.30 0.47 -12.24
CA TYR A 179 -15.42 0.73 -10.80
C TYR A 179 -14.32 0.00 -10.02
N ARG A 180 -14.20 -1.31 -10.23
CA ARG A 180 -13.23 -2.14 -9.50
C ARG A 180 -11.79 -1.67 -9.75
N ILE A 181 -11.39 -1.44 -11.00
CA ILE A 181 -10.01 -1.04 -11.33
C ILE A 181 -9.74 0.39 -10.84
N ALA A 182 -10.64 1.34 -11.11
CA ALA A 182 -10.44 2.73 -10.72
C ALA A 182 -10.38 2.88 -9.19
N LEU A 183 -11.29 2.24 -8.46
CA LEU A 183 -11.30 2.31 -6.99
C LEU A 183 -10.06 1.64 -6.39
N THR A 184 -9.59 0.54 -6.98
CA THR A 184 -8.32 -0.10 -6.57
C THR A 184 -7.14 0.83 -6.81
N LEU A 185 -7.06 1.53 -7.94
CA LEU A 185 -5.98 2.48 -8.23
C LEU A 185 -6.03 3.71 -7.32
N VAL A 186 -7.22 4.22 -7.02
CA VAL A 186 -7.40 5.31 -6.06
C VAL A 186 -6.96 4.88 -4.67
N ALA A 187 -7.34 3.68 -4.23
CA ALA A 187 -6.91 3.11 -2.95
C ALA A 187 -5.38 2.97 -2.89
N ILE A 188 -4.76 2.44 -3.94
CA ILE A 188 -3.31 2.33 -4.06
C ILE A 188 -2.65 3.71 -3.97
N SER A 189 -3.14 4.72 -4.71
CA SER A 189 -2.59 6.08 -4.67
C SER A 189 -2.65 6.66 -3.26
N ILE A 190 -3.82 6.59 -2.60
CA ILE A 190 -3.99 7.10 -1.23
C ILE A 190 -3.00 6.42 -0.28
N VAL A 191 -2.93 5.08 -0.29
CA VAL A 191 -2.01 4.37 0.61
C VAL A 191 -0.56 4.72 0.31
N PHE A 192 -0.17 4.72 -0.96
CA PHE A 192 1.20 5.00 -1.37
C PHE A 192 1.64 6.41 -0.99
N ASP A 193 0.81 7.41 -1.31
CA ASP A 193 1.08 8.82 -1.05
C ASP A 193 1.19 9.12 0.44
N PHE A 194 0.29 8.56 1.26
CA PHE A 194 0.33 8.79 2.70
C PHE A 194 1.38 7.94 3.43
N ILE A 195 1.85 6.83 2.85
CA ILE A 195 3.06 6.14 3.32
C ILE A 195 4.28 7.06 3.17
N LEU A 196 4.40 7.79 2.06
CA LEU A 196 5.47 8.78 1.91
C LEU A 196 5.36 9.84 3.02
N VAL A 197 4.16 10.40 3.21
CA VAL A 197 3.94 11.42 4.25
C VAL A 197 4.31 10.89 5.63
N ASP A 198 3.96 9.64 5.97
CA ASP A 198 4.38 9.00 7.24
C ASP A 198 5.89 8.89 7.36
N ALA A 199 6.59 8.56 6.27
CA ALA A 199 8.04 8.35 6.25
C ALA A 199 8.85 9.65 6.39
N ILE A 200 8.36 10.77 5.82
CA ILE A 200 9.07 12.07 5.84
C ILE A 200 8.49 13.09 6.83
N ALA A 201 7.46 12.72 7.59
CA ALA A 201 6.80 13.61 8.52
C ALA A 201 7.74 14.08 9.63
N ILE A 202 7.94 15.41 9.68
CA ILE A 202 8.69 16.10 10.73
C ILE A 202 7.81 16.33 11.97
N TRP A 203 6.48 16.34 11.80
CA TRP A 203 5.50 16.62 12.87
C TRP A 203 4.77 15.33 13.24
N ASP A 204 4.67 15.04 14.54
CA ASP A 204 4.07 13.80 15.05
C ASP A 204 2.60 13.63 14.67
N VAL A 205 1.83 14.73 14.66
CA VAL A 205 0.43 14.75 14.21
C VAL A 205 0.31 14.32 12.73
N MET A 206 1.27 14.70 11.87
CA MET A 206 1.22 14.32 10.45
C MET A 206 1.33 12.81 10.25
N GLN A 207 2.11 12.10 11.08
CA GLN A 207 2.19 10.63 11.04
C GLN A 207 0.86 9.97 11.44
N VAL A 208 0.14 10.53 12.42
CA VAL A 208 -1.16 9.97 12.82
C VAL A 208 -2.20 10.22 11.72
N VAL A 209 -2.24 11.44 11.18
CA VAL A 209 -3.16 11.80 10.10
C VAL A 209 -2.90 10.94 8.87
N SER A 210 -1.63 10.76 8.47
CA SER A 210 -1.29 9.93 7.32
C SER A 210 -1.74 8.47 7.51
N ARG A 211 -1.58 7.90 8.71
CA ARG A 211 -2.07 6.55 9.02
C ARG A 211 -3.58 6.42 8.92
N ILE A 212 -4.34 7.45 9.29
CA ILE A 212 -5.80 7.46 9.08
C ILE A 212 -6.12 7.40 7.58
N PHE A 213 -5.43 8.18 6.74
CA PHE A 213 -5.62 8.11 5.29
C PHE A 213 -5.20 6.78 4.69
N ILE A 214 -4.12 6.17 5.19
CA ILE A 214 -3.69 4.82 4.79
C ILE A 214 -4.79 3.81 5.13
N LEU A 215 -5.37 3.88 6.34
CA LEU A 215 -6.48 3.01 6.73
C LEU A 215 -7.70 3.20 5.81
N ILE A 216 -8.06 4.44 5.48
CA ILE A 216 -9.13 4.74 4.52
C ILE A 216 -8.80 4.08 3.16
N GLY A 217 -7.56 4.21 2.69
CA GLY A 217 -7.13 3.58 1.44
C GLY A 217 -7.25 2.05 1.46
N VAL A 218 -6.86 1.39 2.56
CA VAL A 218 -7.05 -0.06 2.72
C VAL A 218 -8.53 -0.45 2.67
N VAL A 219 -9.41 0.32 3.34
CA VAL A 219 -10.86 0.09 3.30
C VAL A 219 -11.42 0.28 1.88
N LEU A 220 -10.97 1.31 1.16
CA LEU A 220 -11.37 1.53 -0.24
C LEU A 220 -10.96 0.37 -1.15
N ALA A 221 -9.78 -0.23 -0.92
CA ALA A 221 -9.34 -1.41 -1.65
C ALA A 221 -10.28 -2.59 -1.42
N PHE A 222 -10.72 -2.80 -0.17
CA PHE A 222 -11.70 -3.84 0.17
C PHE A 222 -13.04 -3.59 -0.56
N LEU A 223 -13.55 -2.35 -0.54
CA LEU A 223 -14.80 -1.95 -1.21
C LEU A 223 -14.73 -2.03 -2.75
N ALA A 224 -13.53 -2.02 -3.33
CA ALA A 224 -13.35 -2.24 -4.77
C ALA A 224 -13.66 -3.69 -5.18
N TYR A 225 -13.44 -4.65 -4.27
CA TYR A 225 -13.67 -6.07 -4.50
C TYR A 225 -14.99 -6.55 -3.90
N HIS A 226 -15.44 -5.93 -2.82
CA HIS A 226 -16.69 -6.20 -2.13
C HIS A 226 -17.55 -4.91 -2.07
N PRO A 227 -18.14 -4.47 -3.20
CA PRO A 227 -18.97 -3.27 -3.23
C PRO A 227 -20.20 -3.44 -2.33
N PRO A 228 -20.65 -2.40 -1.61
CA PRO A 228 -21.85 -2.47 -0.78
C PRO A 228 -23.11 -2.55 -1.66
N ASP A 229 -24.19 -3.12 -1.12
CA ASP A 229 -25.41 -3.47 -1.86
C ASP A 229 -26.01 -2.29 -2.65
N THR A 230 -26.00 -1.09 -2.06
CA THR A 230 -26.46 0.14 -2.71
C THR A 230 -25.69 0.50 -3.99
N LEU A 231 -24.40 0.15 -4.05
CA LEU A 231 -23.56 0.30 -5.22
C LEU A 231 -23.74 -0.86 -6.20
N GLN A 232 -24.01 -2.07 -5.71
CA GLN A 232 -24.32 -3.22 -6.56
C GLN A 232 -25.58 -2.99 -7.39
N ASP A 233 -26.64 -2.46 -6.76
CA ASP A 233 -27.90 -2.13 -7.42
C ASP A 233 -27.71 -1.04 -8.49
N ARG A 234 -26.98 0.04 -8.16
CA ARG A 234 -26.67 1.13 -9.12
C ARG A 234 -25.76 0.70 -10.28
N LEU A 235 -24.93 -0.32 -10.06
CA LEU A 235 -24.05 -0.87 -11.08
C LEU A 235 -24.71 -1.98 -11.90
N GLY A 236 -25.97 -2.37 -11.59
CA GLY A 236 -26.71 -3.42 -12.27
C GLY A 236 -26.14 -4.82 -12.04
N ILE A 237 -25.54 -5.06 -10.86
CA ILE A 237 -24.85 -6.33 -10.55
C ILE A 237 -25.85 -7.40 -10.09
N ARG A 238 -26.96 -7.00 -9.47
CA ARG A 238 -27.96 -7.90 -8.86
C ARG A 238 -28.90 -8.55 -9.89
N GLU A 239 -29.29 -7.82 -10.93
CA GLU A 239 -30.23 -8.31 -11.97
C GLU A 239 -29.74 -9.56 -12.71
N ILE A 240 -28.41 -9.76 -12.83
CA ILE A 240 -27.85 -10.92 -13.55
C ILE A 240 -27.82 -12.19 -12.67
N HIS A 241 -27.79 -12.05 -11.33
CA HIS A 241 -27.79 -13.22 -10.45
C HIS A 241 -29.19 -13.82 -10.32
N ASP A 242 -30.21 -12.96 -10.26
CA ASP A 242 -31.61 -13.40 -10.20
C ASP A 242 -32.07 -14.08 -11.51
N GLU A 243 -31.56 -13.67 -12.69
CA GLU A 243 -31.88 -14.35 -13.97
C GLU A 243 -31.26 -15.75 -14.09
N ILE A 244 -30.11 -16.02 -13.46
CA ILE A 244 -29.45 -17.33 -13.52
C ILE A 244 -30.11 -18.32 -12.55
N GLU A 245 -30.51 -17.87 -11.35
CA GLU A 245 -31.27 -18.73 -10.42
C GLU A 245 -32.68 -19.09 -10.93
N VAL A 246 -33.29 -18.27 -11.79
CA VAL A 246 -34.61 -18.56 -12.38
C VAL A 246 -34.54 -19.54 -13.57
N ILE A 247 -33.36 -19.73 -14.18
CA ILE A 247 -33.19 -20.70 -15.28
C ILE A 247 -32.82 -22.10 -14.74
N ASP A 248 -32.21 -22.17 -13.55
CA ASP A 248 -31.77 -23.41 -12.90
C ASP A 248 -32.69 -23.90 -11.77
N GLY A 249 -33.85 -23.26 -11.55
CA GLY A 249 -34.90 -23.66 -10.61
C GLY A 249 -36.18 -24.16 -11.29
#